data_AF-A0A661SSV0-F1
#
_entry.id   AF-A0A661SSV0-F1
#
_cell.length_a   1.000
_cell.length_b   1.000
_cell.length_c   1.000
_cell.angle_alpha   90.00
_cell.angle_beta   90.00
_cell.angle_gamma   90.00
#
_symmetry.space_group_name_H-M   'P 1'
#
loop_
_entity.id
_entity.type
_entity.pdbx_description
1 polymer ?
#
loop_
_entity_poly.entity_id
_entity_poly.type
_entity_poly.pdbx_seq_one_letter_code
_entity_poly.pdbx_strand_id
1 'polypeptide(L)' 'MIRDARLPEHIETLLPRAGEYLKSRKDVSFAYLFGGLARGKPRPLSDVDIAVCLSEEKDITEKRLEILGDLMDILKNR' A
#
# COMPACT_ATOMS: atom_id res chain seq x y z
N MET A 1 5.33 -13.93 -11.66
CA MET A 1 6.32 -13.10 -12.36
C MET A 1 6.81 -12.04 -11.38
N ILE A 2 7.87 -12.33 -10.63
CA ILE A 2 8.44 -11.38 -9.66
C ILE A 2 9.32 -10.46 -10.48
N ARG A 3 8.92 -9.19 -10.60
CA ARG A 3 9.80 -8.15 -11.16
C ARG A 3 10.73 -7.77 -10.02
N ASP A 4 12.04 -7.98 -10.20
CA ASP A 4 13.11 -7.53 -9.30
C ASP A 4 13.20 -5.99 -9.28
N ALA A 5 12.13 -5.32 -8.88
CA ALA A 5 12.08 -3.89 -8.73
C ALA A 5 12.36 -3.56 -7.27
N ARG A 6 13.54 -3.01 -7.00
CA ARG A 6 13.83 -2.36 -5.72
C ARG A 6 12.75 -1.30 -5.45
N LEU A 7 12.43 -1.06 -4.19
CA LEU A 7 11.60 0.10 -3.84
C LEU A 7 12.22 1.37 -4.43
N PRO A 8 11.38 2.30 -4.91
CA PRO A 8 11.85 3.62 -5.29
C PRO A 8 12.66 4.26 -4.17
N GLU A 9 13.77 4.91 -4.49
CA GLU A 9 14.64 5.57 -3.48
C GLU A 9 13.89 6.60 -2.64
N HIS A 10 12.79 7.15 -3.17
CA HIS A 10 11.93 8.13 -2.54
C HIS A 10 10.60 7.52 -2.06
N ILE A 11 10.55 6.22 -1.75
CA ILE A 11 9.33 5.56 -1.28
C ILE A 11 8.69 6.27 -0.08
N GLU A 12 9.49 6.84 0.81
CA GLU A 12 9.03 7.60 1.97
C GLU A 12 8.21 8.84 1.57
N THR A 13 8.45 9.43 0.40
CA THR A 13 7.68 10.57 -0.11
C THR A 13 6.36 10.13 -0.76
N LEU A 14 6.26 8.86 -1.17
CA LEU A 14 5.06 8.26 -1.75
C LEU A 14 4.11 7.71 -0.69
N LEU A 15 4.63 7.26 0.46
CA LEU A 15 3.82 6.72 1.57
C LEU A 15 2.70 7.67 2.05
N PRO A 16 2.92 8.99 2.22
CA PRO A 16 1.84 9.92 2.55
C PRO A 16 0.72 9.94 1.51
N ARG A 17 1.04 9.78 0.22
CA ARG A 17 0.04 9.76 -0.86
C ARG A 17 -0.85 8.52 -0.76
N ALA A 18 -0.26 7.37 -0.44
CA ALA A 18 -1.02 6.14 -0.16
C ALA A 18 -1.90 6.30 1.09
N GLY A 19 -1.39 6.98 2.12
CA GLY A 19 -2.15 7.32 3.32
C GLY A 19 -3.38 8.19 3.03
N GLU A 20 -3.22 9.27 2.27
CA GLU A 20 -4.33 10.14 1.87
C GLU A 20 -5.35 9.43 1.00
N TYR A 21 -4.91 8.55 0.10
CA TYR A 21 -5.80 7.70 -0.70
C TYR A 21 -6.66 6.80 0.21
N LEU A 22 -6.05 6.05 1.13
CA LEU A 22 -6.77 5.16 2.04
C LEU A 22 -7.72 5.93 2.97
N LYS A 23 -7.32 7.12 3.41
CA LYS A 23 -8.16 8.01 4.23
C LYS A 23 -9.36 8.59 3.46
N SER A 24 -9.24 8.75 2.15
CA SER A 24 -10.31 9.28 1.29
C SER A 24 -11.41 8.26 1.00
N ARG A 25 -11.12 6.96 1.19
CA ARG A 25 -12.04 5.85 0.94
C ARG A 25 -13.04 5.69 2.08
N LYS A 26 -14.33 5.73 1.75
CA LYS A 26 -15.43 5.59 2.73
C LYS A 26 -15.58 4.16 3.26
N ASP A 27 -15.13 3.18 2.48
CA ASP A 27 -15.16 1.76 2.78
C ASP A 27 -13.96 1.31 3.62
N VAL A 28 -12.99 2.19 3.89
CA VAL A 28 -11.83 1.91 4.74
C VAL A 28 -12.07 2.46 6.14
N SER A 29 -12.09 1.57 7.14
CA SER A 29 -12.19 1.95 8.55
C SER A 29 -10.83 2.44 9.07
N PHE A 30 -9.77 1.68 8.81
CA PHE A 30 -8.40 2.09 9.09
C PHE A 30 -7.41 1.30 8.23
N ALA A 31 -6.20 1.84 8.13
CA ALA A 31 -5.07 1.13 7.55
C ALA A 31 -3.78 1.44 8.32
N TYR A 32 -2.83 0.51 8.32
CA TYR A 32 -1.53 0.72 8.93
C TYR A 32 -0.41 0.09 8.11
N LEU A 33 0.73 0.79 8.07
CA LEU A 33 1.98 0.30 7.50
C LEU A 33 2.64 -0.64 8.52
N PHE A 34 3.08 -1.81 8.06
CA PHE A 34 3.82 -2.76 8.87
C PHE A 34 5.04 -3.30 8.11
N GLY A 35 5.62 -4.39 8.58
CA GLY A 35 6.69 -5.07 7.85
C GLY A 35 8.07 -4.42 7.96
N GLY A 36 8.93 -4.71 6.99
CA GLY A 36 10.35 -4.32 7.02
C GLY A 36 10.55 -2.81 6.89
N LEU A 37 9.77 -2.17 6.02
CA LEU A 37 9.81 -0.72 5.79
C LEU A 37 9.40 0.05 7.05
N ALA A 38 8.31 -0.35 7.72
CA ALA A 38 7.86 0.27 8.96
C ALA A 38 8.90 0.20 10.10
N ARG A 39 9.81 -0.79 10.07
CA ARG A 39 10.85 -0.97 11.08
C ARG A 39 12.16 -0.20 10.77
N GLY A 40 12.19 0.59 9.69
CA GLY A 40 13.41 1.27 9.25
C GLY A 40 14.53 0.33 8.78
N LYS A 41 14.18 -0.91 8.41
CA LYS A 41 15.14 -1.93 7.94
C LYS A 41 14.73 -2.48 6.56
N PRO A 42 14.54 -1.63 5.53
CA PRO A 42 14.27 -2.11 4.18
C PRO A 42 15.49 -2.86 3.64
N ARG A 43 15.24 -4.03 3.05
CA ARG A 43 16.22 -4.84 2.30
C ARG A 43 16.12 -4.49 0.82
N PRO A 44 17.12 -4.84 -0.02
CA PRO A 44 17.08 -4.55 -1.46
C PRO A 44 15.82 -5.06 -2.19
N LEU A 45 15.19 -6.10 -1.67
CA LEU A 45 13.95 -6.70 -2.20
C LEU A 45 12.78 -6.50 -1.22
N SER A 46 12.80 -5.46 -0.39
CA SER A 46 11.68 -5.17 0.48
C SER A 46 10.47 -4.70 -0.30
N ASP A 47 9.29 -5.10 0.14
CA ASP A 47 8.01 -4.60 -0.34
C ASP A 47 7.41 -3.59 0.64
N VAL A 48 6.30 -2.95 0.25
CA VAL A 48 5.48 -2.10 1.14
C VAL A 48 4.32 -2.92 1.68
N ASP A 49 4.35 -3.22 2.98
CA ASP A 49 3.31 -4.00 3.65
C ASP A 49 2.25 -3.09 4.29
N ILE A 50 1.03 -3.08 3.75
CA ILE A 50 -0.10 -2.28 4.27
C ILE A 50 -1.26 -3.20 4.62
N ALA A 51 -1.74 -3.12 5.87
CA ALA A 51 -2.96 -3.79 6.30
C ALA A 51 -4.11 -2.79 6.18
N VAL A 52 -5.21 -3.21 5.56
CA VAL A 52 -6.41 -2.39 5.38
C VAL A 52 -7.60 -3.10 5.99
N CYS A 53 -8.31 -2.43 6.89
CA CYS A 53 -9.56 -2.88 7.47
C CYS A 53 -10.73 -2.15 6.80
N LEU A 54 -11.62 -2.92 6.18
CA LEU A 54 -12.82 -2.38 5.54
C LEU A 54 -13.98 -2.34 6.53
N SER A 55 -14.79 -1.29 6.47
CA SER A 55 -16.11 -1.28 7.12
C SER A 55 -17.03 -2.27 6.41
N GLU A 56 -17.88 -3.02 7.13
CA GLU A 56 -18.71 -4.13 6.62
C GLU A 56 -19.24 -3.94 5.18
N GLU A 57 -18.58 -4.59 4.21
CA GLU A 57 -18.91 -4.52 2.80
C GLU A 57 -19.15 -5.92 2.23
N LYS A 58 -20.13 -6.02 1.33
CA LYS A 58 -20.26 -7.15 0.40
C LYS A 58 -19.17 -6.96 -0.66
N ASP A 59 -18.52 -8.05 -1.09
CA ASP A 59 -17.48 -8.05 -2.14
C ASP A 59 -16.06 -7.59 -1.73
N ILE A 60 -15.58 -8.09 -0.59
CA ILE A 60 -14.20 -7.90 -0.11
C ILE A 60 -13.11 -8.18 -1.15
N THR A 61 -13.35 -9.15 -2.04
CA THR A 61 -12.39 -9.54 -3.09
C THR A 61 -12.23 -8.44 -4.14
N GLU A 62 -13.33 -7.81 -4.56
CA GLU A 62 -13.32 -6.73 -5.54
C GLU A 62 -12.63 -5.49 -4.95
N LYS A 63 -13.03 -5.09 -3.72
CA LYS A 63 -12.39 -3.98 -3.00
C LYS A 63 -10.91 -4.19 -2.78
N ARG A 64 -10.50 -5.41 -2.45
CA ARG A 64 -9.07 -5.75 -2.31
C ARG A 64 -8.32 -5.53 -3.63
N LEU A 65 -8.90 -5.92 -4.76
CA LEU A 65 -8.25 -5.77 -6.07
C LEU A 65 -8.17 -4.30 -6.50
N GLU A 66 -9.24 -3.52 -6.29
CA GLU A 66 -9.24 -2.07 -6.51
C GLU A 66 -8.14 -1.38 -5.69
N ILE A 67 -8.14 -1.59 -4.38
CA ILE A 67 -7.18 -0.97 -3.46
C ILE A 67 -5.75 -1.37 -3.80
N LEU A 68 -5.51 -2.65 -4.12
CA LEU A 68 -4.20 -3.11 -4.52
C LEU A 68 -3.72 -2.44 -5.82
N GLY A 69 -4.60 -2.30 -6.81
CA GLY A 69 -4.31 -1.61 -8.07
C GLY A 69 -3.90 -0.16 -7.86
N ASP A 70 -4.74 0.59 -7.14
CA ASP A 70 -4.50 2.01 -6.87
C ASP A 70 -3.22 2.22 -6.04
N LEU A 71 -2.99 1.39 -5.02
CA LEU A 71 -1.75 1.45 -4.23
C LEU A 71 -0.51 1.14 -5.08
N MET A 72 -0.59 0.15 -5.97
CA MET A 72 0.51 -0.12 -6.91
C MET A 72 0.80 1.08 -7.81
N ASP A 73 -0.21 1.80 -8.26
CA ASP A 73 -0.04 2.97 -9.13
C ASP A 73 0.48 4.19 -8.36
N ILE A 74 0.05 4.38 -7.11
CA ILE A 74 0.55 5.45 -6.23
C ILE A 74 2.02 5.21 -5.84
N LEU A 75 2.38 3.96 -5.55
CA LEU A 75 3.69 3.58 -5.03
C LEU A 75 4.71 3.25 -6.11
N LYS A 76 4.30 3.09 -7.38
CA LYS A 76 5.21 3.04 -8.52
C LYS A 76 5.40 4.45 -9.06
N ASN A 77 6.61 4.98 -8.93
CA ASN A 77 7.01 6.10 -9.77
C ASN A 77 7.37 5.52 -11.15
N ARG A 78 6.80 6.08 -12.23
CA ARG A 78 7.12 5.68 -13.61
C ARG A 78 8.58 5.99 -13.95
#